data_AF-A0A535ITK9-F1
#
_entry.id   AF-A0A535ITK9-F1
#
_cell.length_a   1.000
_cell.length_b   1.000
_cell.length_c   1.000
_cell.angle_alpha   90.00
_cell.angle_beta   90.00
_cell.angle_gamma   90.00
#
_symmetry.space_group_name_H-M   'P 1'
#
loop_
_entity.id
_entity.type
_entity.pdbx_description
1 polymer ?
#
loop_
_entity_poly.entity_id
_entity_poly.type
_entity_poly.pdbx_seq_one_letter_code
_entity_poly.pdbx_strand_id
1 'polypeptide(L)'
;MNPLNGIARVLLIADDRESGERYRNALAGGGYEVFQAESFVGALGTPGLDPDVIVLCDLAVFSYPAQTAQVLRVSAEMTPAALVAEVHRRVALRATLHATMAQAA
;
A
#
# COMPACT_ATOMS: atom_id res chain seq x y z
N MET A 1 -5.21 13.20 -8.41
CA MET A 1 -4.05 13.66 -9.21
C MET A 1 -2.85 12.84 -8.76
N ASN A 2 -2.26 12.00 -9.62
CA ASN A 2 -1.03 11.28 -9.27
C ASN A 2 0.09 12.29 -8.99
N PRO A 3 0.88 12.15 -7.93
CA PRO A 3 2.05 12.99 -7.78
C PRO A 3 3.10 12.53 -8.79
N LEU A 4 3.33 13.35 -9.82
CA LEU A 4 4.35 13.19 -10.86
C LEU A 4 5.81 13.29 -10.32
N ASN A 5 5.99 13.39 -9.00
CA ASN A 5 7.29 13.45 -8.30
C ASN A 5 7.22 12.87 -6.85
N GLY A 6 6.16 12.14 -6.49
CA GLY A 6 5.85 11.81 -5.10
C GLY A 6 6.25 10.41 -4.68
N ILE A 7 6.73 10.31 -3.45
CA ILE A 7 6.88 9.04 -2.73
C ILE A 7 5.53 8.32 -2.72
N ALA A 8 5.49 7.05 -3.16
CA ALA A 8 4.27 6.27 -3.16
C ALA A 8 3.81 5.98 -1.72
N ARG A 9 2.50 6.12 -1.49
CA ARG A 9 1.90 6.04 -0.16
C ARG A 9 1.32 4.66 0.08
N VAL A 10 1.71 4.03 1.16
CA VAL A 10 1.26 2.69 1.55
C VAL A 10 0.44 2.77 2.83
N LEU A 11 -0.80 2.29 2.77
CA LEU A 11 -1.59 2.01 3.96
C LEU A 11 -1.36 0.57 4.38
N LEU A 12 -0.70 0.35 5.51
CA LEU A 12 -0.48 -0.95 6.11
C LEU A 12 -1.56 -1.21 7.18
N ILE A 13 -2.34 -2.27 6.99
CA ILE A 13 -3.34 -2.73 7.96
C ILE A 13 -2.83 -4.03 8.59
N ALA A 14 -2.63 -4.01 9.90
CA ALA A 14 -2.21 -5.18 10.68
C ALA A 14 -2.99 -5.19 11.99
N ASP A 15 -3.37 -6.37 12.49
CA ASP A 15 -4.23 -6.51 13.67
C ASP A 15 -3.65 -5.82 14.92
N ASP A 16 -2.33 -5.70 15.02
CA ASP A 16 -1.67 -4.94 16.08
C ASP A 16 -0.42 -4.19 15.57
N ARG A 17 0.05 -3.23 16.38
CA ARG A 17 1.18 -2.36 16.02
C ARG A 17 2.48 -3.13 15.82
N GLU A 18 2.73 -4.14 16.64
CA GLU A 18 3.99 -4.88 16.73
C GLU A 18 4.14 -5.85 15.55
N SER A 19 3.08 -6.59 15.20
CA SER A 19 3.06 -7.48 14.03
C SER A 19 3.30 -6.74 12.72
N GLY A 20 2.73 -5.54 12.57
CA GLY A 20 2.93 -4.69 11.39
C GLY A 20 4.29 -3.98 11.34
N GLU A 21 5.00 -3.85 12.46
CA GLU A 21 6.20 -3.01 12.56
C GLU A 21 7.32 -3.45 11.61
N ARG A 22 7.56 -4.77 11.50
CA ARG A 22 8.60 -5.31 10.60
C ARG A 22 8.35 -4.93 9.14
N TYR A 23 7.08 -4.94 8.72
CA TYR A 23 6.67 -4.62 7.37
C TYR A 23 6.67 -3.11 7.15
N ARG A 24 6.20 -2.34 8.13
CA ARG A 24 6.26 -0.87 8.11
C ARG A 24 7.70 -0.39 7.92
N ASN A 25 8.63 -0.90 8.72
CA ASN A 25 10.04 -0.51 8.68
C ASN A 25 10.69 -0.91 7.35
N ALA A 26 10.37 -2.09 6.82
CA ALA A 26 10.87 -2.52 5.52
C ALA A 26 10.34 -1.63 4.37
N LEU A 27 9.04 -1.29 4.39
CA LEU A 27 8.43 -0.41 3.40
C LEU A 27 8.99 1.02 3.48
N ALA A 28 9.15 1.56 4.68
CA ALA A 28 9.78 2.86 4.88
C ALA A 28 11.23 2.87 4.39
N GLY A 29 12.00 1.81 4.70
CA GLY A 29 13.37 1.63 4.18
C GLY A 29 13.41 1.44 2.66
N GLY A 30 12.34 0.95 2.05
CA GLY A 30 12.14 0.87 0.60
C GLY A 30 11.78 2.21 -0.06
N GLY A 31 11.67 3.30 0.71
CA GLY A 31 11.40 4.64 0.21
C GLY A 31 9.92 4.98 0.07
N TYR A 32 9.02 4.25 0.76
CA TYR A 32 7.58 4.53 0.76
C TYR A 32 7.17 5.38 1.98
N GLU A 33 6.12 6.19 1.81
CA GLU A 33 5.44 6.85 2.92
C GLU A 33 4.41 5.86 3.49
N VAL A 34 4.59 5.42 4.73
CA VAL A 34 3.79 4.32 5.30
C VAL A 34 2.91 4.82 6.43
N PHE A 35 1.61 4.62 6.28
CA PHE A 35 0.61 4.80 7.34
C PHE A 35 0.19 3.44 7.85
N GLN A 36 0.31 3.20 9.17
CA GLN A 36 -0.14 1.94 9.79
C GLN A 36 -1.46 2.18 10.52
N ALA A 37 -2.42 1.26 10.33
CA ALA A 37 -3.70 1.24 11.02
C ALA A 37 -4.04 -0.19 11.44
N GLU A 38 -4.89 -0.33 12.46
CA GLU A 38 -5.37 -1.65 12.91
C GLU A 38 -6.53 -2.17 12.05
N SER A 39 -7.26 -1.27 11.42
CA SER A 39 -8.35 -1.61 10.50
C SER A 39 -8.53 -0.53 9.44
N PHE A 40 -9.16 -0.90 8.32
CA PHE A 40 -9.51 0.09 7.31
C PHE A 40 -10.53 1.10 7.84
N VAL A 41 -11.46 0.69 8.71
CA VAL A 41 -12.43 1.60 9.33
C VAL A 41 -11.76 2.64 10.22
N GLY A 42 -10.71 2.26 10.96
CA GLY A 42 -9.90 3.21 11.72
C GLY A 42 -9.10 4.17 10.83
N ALA A 43 -8.82 3.79 9.59
CA ALA A 43 -8.16 4.64 8.60
C ALA A 43 -9.15 5.52 7.79
N LEU A 44 -10.40 5.08 7.65
CA LEU A 44 -11.47 5.80 6.95
C LEU A 44 -11.74 7.16 7.61
N GLY A 45 -11.83 8.19 6.79
CA GLY A 45 -12.05 9.56 7.26
C GLY A 45 -10.78 10.29 7.70
N THR A 46 -9.60 9.65 7.63
CA THR A 46 -8.32 10.35 7.80
C THR A 46 -8.15 11.36 6.67
N PRO A 47 -8.16 12.68 6.95
CA PRO A 47 -8.07 13.70 5.91
C PRO A 47 -6.77 13.54 5.11
N GLY A 48 -6.88 13.47 3.80
CA GLY A 48 -5.72 13.33 2.92
C GLY A 48 -5.11 11.92 2.87
N LEU A 49 -5.77 10.89 3.40
CA LEU A 49 -5.37 9.50 3.17
C LEU A 49 -5.83 9.05 1.77
N ASP A 50 -4.90 9.06 0.82
CA ASP A 50 -5.07 8.57 -0.55
C ASP A 50 -3.91 7.60 -0.84
N PRO A 51 -4.01 6.33 -0.40
CA PRO A 51 -2.93 5.37 -0.56
C PRO A 51 -2.85 4.85 -1.99
N ASP A 52 -1.64 4.70 -2.52
CA ASP A 52 -1.41 4.03 -3.81
C ASP A 52 -1.58 2.51 -3.67
N VAL A 53 -1.17 1.97 -2.52
CA VAL A 53 -1.24 0.55 -2.18
C VAL A 53 -1.77 0.38 -0.75
N ILE A 54 -2.71 -0.54 -0.58
CA ILE A 54 -3.15 -1.04 0.72
C ILE A 54 -2.51 -2.42 0.93
N VAL A 55 -1.77 -2.57 2.00
CA VAL A 55 -1.18 -3.84 2.43
C VAL A 55 -1.99 -4.37 3.61
N LEU A 56 -2.48 -5.60 3.51
CA LEU A 56 -3.24 -6.30 4.54
C LEU A 56 -2.36 -7.41 5.12
N CYS A 57 -2.01 -7.32 6.39
CA CYS A 57 -1.31 -8.36 7.12
C CYS A 57 -2.30 -9.38 7.68
N ASP A 58 -1.90 -10.65 7.67
CA ASP A 58 -2.58 -11.74 8.38
C ASP A 58 -4.10 -11.81 8.13
N LEU A 59 -4.90 -11.67 9.18
CA LEU A 59 -6.36 -11.79 9.15
C LEU A 59 -7.06 -10.48 8.77
N ALA A 60 -6.31 -9.42 8.43
CA ALA A 60 -6.89 -8.11 8.12
C ALA A 60 -7.94 -8.24 7.00
N VAL A 61 -9.19 -7.95 7.37
CA VAL A 61 -10.33 -7.99 6.45
C VAL A 61 -10.53 -6.61 5.84
N PHE A 62 -10.58 -6.59 4.51
CA PHE A 62 -10.88 -5.41 3.72
C PHE A 62 -12.12 -5.68 2.85
N SER A 63 -13.16 -4.88 3.05
CA SER A 63 -14.34 -4.88 2.19
C SER A 63 -14.82 -3.44 2.04
N TYR A 64 -14.29 -2.74 1.03
CA TYR A 64 -14.76 -1.41 0.66
C TYR A 64 -14.88 -1.31 -0.86
N PRO A 65 -16.12 -1.30 -1.40
CA PRO A 65 -16.35 -1.42 -2.84
C PRO A 65 -15.95 -0.18 -3.65
N ALA A 66 -15.79 0.98 -3.00
CA ALA A 66 -15.38 2.23 -3.66
C ALA A 66 -13.86 2.45 -3.64
N GLN A 67 -13.06 1.48 -3.20
CA GLN A 67 -11.60 1.61 -3.16
C GLN A 67 -10.99 1.54 -4.57
N THR A 68 -10.12 2.50 -4.89
CA THR A 68 -9.35 2.54 -6.15
C THR A 68 -7.89 2.14 -5.98
N ALA A 69 -7.37 2.13 -4.75
CA ALA A 69 -6.00 1.68 -4.45
C ALA A 69 -5.82 0.18 -4.67
N GLN A 70 -4.59 -0.23 -5.00
CA GLN A 70 -4.28 -1.65 -5.15
C GLN A 70 -4.19 -2.34 -3.79
N VAL A 71 -4.87 -3.47 -3.63
CA VAL A 71 -4.85 -4.25 -2.39
C VAL A 71 -3.87 -5.42 -2.51
N LEU A 72 -2.94 -5.53 -1.56
CA LEU A 72 -1.98 -6.62 -1.42
C LEU A 72 -2.20 -7.31 -0.08
N ARG A 73 -2.35 -8.64 -0.09
CA ARG A 73 -2.40 -9.46 1.13
C ARG A 73 -1.04 -10.09 1.37
N VAL A 74 -0.51 -9.90 2.57
CA VAL A 74 0.72 -10.55 3.04
C VAL A 74 0.37 -11.98 3.40
N SER A 75 1.02 -12.95 2.76
CA SER A 75 0.91 -14.35 3.16
C SER A 75 1.82 -14.65 4.36
N ALA A 76 1.54 -15.71 5.11
CA ALA A 76 2.34 -16.11 6.27
C ALA A 76 3.84 -16.30 5.94
N GLU A 77 4.14 -16.78 4.73
CA GLU A 77 5.50 -17.03 4.24
C GLU A 77 6.19 -15.78 3.66
N MET A 78 5.46 -14.66 3.50
CA MET A 78 5.98 -13.47 2.84
C MET A 78 6.93 -12.70 3.75
N THR A 79 8.20 -12.68 3.37
CA THR A 79 9.23 -11.90 4.06
C THR A 79 9.05 -10.40 3.83
N PRO A 80 9.56 -9.53 4.72
CA PRO A 80 9.50 -8.08 4.51
C PRO A 80 10.17 -7.62 3.21
N ALA A 81 11.27 -8.25 2.81
CA ALA A 81 11.93 -7.95 1.54
C ALA A 81 11.08 -8.35 0.32
N ALA A 82 10.42 -9.50 0.38
CA ALA A 82 9.50 -9.94 -0.67
C ALA A 82 8.30 -8.99 -0.79
N LEU A 83 7.77 -8.50 0.33
CA LEU A 83 6.72 -7.49 0.36
C LEU A 83 7.17 -6.19 -0.34
N VAL A 84 8.35 -5.67 -0.01
CA VAL A 84 8.89 -4.46 -0.64
C VAL A 84 9.03 -4.63 -2.15
N ALA A 85 9.54 -5.77 -2.61
CA ALA A 85 9.68 -6.06 -4.03
C ALA A 85 8.32 -6.14 -4.76
N GLU A 86 7.30 -6.72 -4.10
CA GLU A 86 5.93 -6.79 -4.62
C GLU A 86 5.30 -5.40 -4.75
N VAL A 87 5.41 -4.57 -3.70
CA VAL A 87 4.91 -3.19 -3.70
C VAL A 87 5.60 -2.39 -4.81
N HIS A 88 6.91 -2.54 -4.97
CA HIS A 88 7.66 -1.87 -6.03
C HIS A 88 7.14 -2.23 -7.42
N ARG A 89 6.95 -3.53 -7.69
CA ARG A 89 6.45 -4.01 -8.98
C ARG A 89 5.07 -3.45 -9.30
N ARG A 90 4.19 -3.41 -8.30
CA ARG A 90 2.82 -2.92 -8.41
C ARG A 90 2.74 -1.42 -8.69
N VAL A 91 3.51 -0.64 -7.95
CA VAL A 91 3.64 0.81 -8.15
C VAL A 91 4.22 1.10 -9.54
N ALA A 92 5.29 0.42 -9.94
CA ALA A 92 5.91 0.58 -11.25
C ALA A 92 4.92 0.23 -12.39
N LEU A 93 4.22 -0.90 -12.30
CA LEU A 93 3.23 -1.31 -13.30
C LEU A 93 2.11 -0.28 -13.45
N ARG A 94 1.58 0.24 -12.33
CA ARG A 94 0.56 1.29 -12.35
C ARG A 94 1.06 2.56 -13.03
N ALA A 95 2.28 2.99 -12.70
CA ALA A 95 2.90 4.16 -13.34
C ALA A 95 3.08 3.94 -14.85
N THR A 96 3.55 2.77 -15.28
CA THR A 96 3.68 2.42 -16.70
C THR A 96 2.32 2.45 -17.42
N LEU A 97 1.29 1.82 -16.85
CA LEU A 97 -0.06 1.82 -17.46
C LEU A 97 -0.61 3.24 -17.63
N HIS A 98 -0.47 4.10 -16.62
CA HIS A 98 -0.88 5.49 -16.72
C HIS A 98 -0.10 6.25 -17.81
N ALA A 99 1.21 6.05 -17.90
CA ALA A 99 2.03 6.67 -18.93
C ALA A 99 1.62 6.22 -20.35
N THR A 100 1.39 4.92 -20.54
CA THR A 100 0.96 4.37 -21.84
C THR A 100 -0.43 4.88 -22.24
N MET A 101 -1.38 4.94 -21.30
CA MET A 101 -2.72 5.48 -21.58
C MET A 101 -2.68 6.97 -21.95
N ALA A 102 -1.82 7.77 -21.30
CA ALA A 102 -1.65 9.18 -21.60
C ALA A 102 -1.02 9.44 -22.99
N GLN A 103 -0.23 8.49 -23.51
CA GLN A 103 0.35 8.57 -24.85
C GLN A 103 -0.63 8.13 -25.95
N ALA A 104 -1.65 7.36 -25.59
CA ALA A 104 -2.66 6.83 -26.53
C ALA A 104 -3.91 7.73 -26.65
N ALA A 105 -4.00 8.79 -25.85
CA ALA A 105 -5.07 9.79 -25.84
C ALA A 105 -4.65 11.07 -26.58
#